data_AF-A0A379SVN2-F1
#
_entry.id   AF-A0A379SVN2-F1
#
_cell.length_a   1.000
_cell.length_b   1.000
_cell.length_c   1.000
_cell.angle_alpha   90.00
_cell.angle_beta   90.00
_cell.angle_gamma   90.00
#
_symmetry.space_group_name_H-M   'P 1'
#
loop_
_entity.id
_entity.type
_entity.pdbx_description
1 polymer ?
#
loop_
_entity_poly.entity_id
_entity_poly.type
_entity_poly.pdbx_seq_one_letter_code
_entity_poly.pdbx_strand_id
1 'polypeptide(L)'
;MVSLTPSVDILGINVGLYPEVSAVGGNLFQYFGYGATVALGNDKTFNSDNGFGLLARRGLMHSQKEGLIYKVFAGVERREVDKNYTLQGKTLQTKMETVDINKTVDEYRVGATVGYSPVAFSLSLNKVTSEFRTGGDYSYINGDITFFF
;
A
#
# COMPACT_ATOMS: atom_id res chain seq x y z
N MET A 1 8.69 0.27 8.16
CA MET A 1 7.84 1.43 7.83
C MET A 1 7.69 2.28 9.06
N VAL A 2 7.81 3.60 8.92
CA VAL A 2 7.54 4.57 9.98
C VAL A 2 6.63 5.63 9.40
N SER A 3 5.54 5.96 10.10
CA SER A 3 4.56 6.96 9.67
C SER A 3 4.29 7.95 10.79
N LEU A 4 4.11 9.22 10.44
CA LEU A 4 3.46 10.18 11.33
C LEU A 4 1.94 10.01 11.22
N THR A 5 1.21 10.34 12.28
CA THR A 5 -0.24 10.13 12.37
C THR A 5 -1.07 11.36 12.74
N PRO A 6 -0.81 12.55 12.15
CA PRO A 6 -1.66 13.71 12.39
C PRO A 6 -3.08 13.44 11.89
N SER A 7 -4.05 13.64 12.78
CA SER A 7 -5.46 13.42 12.52
C SER A 7 -6.34 14.32 13.38
N VAL A 8 -7.54 14.60 12.90
CA VAL A 8 -8.59 15.38 13.57
C VAL A 8 -9.88 14.57 13.54
N ASP A 9 -10.62 14.62 14.63
CA ASP A 9 -11.96 14.03 14.73
C ASP A 9 -13.03 15.10 14.53
N ILE A 10 -13.91 14.89 13.54
CA ILE A 10 -15.02 15.79 13.20
C ILE A 10 -16.30 14.97 13.27
N LEU A 11 -17.14 15.22 14.29
CA LEU A 11 -18.45 14.58 14.45
C LEU A 11 -18.41 13.03 14.40
N GLY A 12 -17.37 12.43 14.98
CA GLY A 12 -17.16 10.97 14.99
C GLY A 12 -16.53 10.40 13.73
N ILE A 13 -16.14 11.25 12.77
CA ILE A 13 -15.32 10.90 11.60
C ILE A 13 -13.89 11.35 11.88
N ASN A 14 -12.97 10.40 11.96
CA ASN A 14 -11.55 10.67 11.99
C ASN A 14 -11.07 10.96 10.56
N VAL A 15 -10.31 12.04 10.38
CA VAL A 15 -9.66 12.43 9.13
C VAL A 15 -8.18 12.62 9.41
N GLY A 16 -7.31 11.96 8.66
CA GLY A 16 -5.87 12.00 8.87
C GLY A 16 -5.06 12.07 7.59
N LEU A 17 -3.84 12.61 7.74
CA LEU A 17 -2.79 12.63 6.74
C LEU A 17 -1.60 11.85 7.31
N TYR A 18 -1.12 10.84 6.61
CA TYR A 18 -0.14 9.88 7.10
C TYR A 18 1.09 9.92 6.20
N PRO A 19 2.02 10.88 6.39
CA PRO A 19 3.29 10.85 5.68
C PRO A 19 4.16 9.74 6.26
N GLU A 20 4.79 8.97 5.38
CA GLU A 20 5.47 7.72 5.72
C GLU A 20 6.79 7.55 4.98
N VAL A 21 7.68 6.77 5.61
CA VAL A 21 8.92 6.28 5.04
C VAL A 21 8.99 4.76 5.21
N SER A 22 9.35 4.10 4.12
CA SER A 22 9.39 2.65 3.98
C SER A 22 10.79 2.21 3.55
N ALA A 23 11.22 1.04 4.01
CA ALA A 23 12.47 0.44 3.56
C ALA A 23 12.30 -1.07 3.52
N VAL A 24 12.75 -1.68 2.43
CA VAL A 24 12.86 -3.12 2.29
C VAL A 24 14.31 -3.44 1.94
N GLY A 25 14.87 -4.40 2.66
CA GLY A 25 16.19 -4.96 2.39
C GLY A 25 16.11 -6.48 2.21
N GLY A 26 17.12 -7.05 1.57
CA GLY A 26 17.20 -8.50 1.31
C GLY A 26 17.85 -8.81 -0.03
N ASN A 27 17.86 -10.07 -0.44
CA ASN A 27 18.43 -10.50 -1.72
C ASN A 27 17.42 -10.47 -2.88
N LEU A 28 16.11 -10.39 -2.60
CA LEU A 28 15.05 -10.39 -3.62
C LEU A 28 14.61 -8.98 -4.01
N PHE A 29 14.35 -8.13 -3.03
CA PHE A 29 13.90 -6.76 -3.22
C PHE A 29 14.67 -5.82 -2.30
N GLN A 30 15.07 -4.66 -2.82
CA GLN A 30 15.70 -3.58 -2.06
C GLN A 30 15.16 -2.25 -2.55
N TYR A 31 14.52 -1.49 -1.65
CA TYR A 31 14.08 -0.15 -1.96
C TYR A 31 13.96 0.72 -0.70
N PHE A 32 14.02 2.03 -0.91
CA PHE A 32 13.66 3.05 0.06
C PHE A 32 12.50 3.88 -0.49
N GLY A 33 11.39 3.93 0.26
CA GLY A 33 10.15 4.59 -0.14
C GLY A 33 9.81 5.77 0.76
N TYR A 34 9.18 6.78 0.17
CA TYR A 34 8.57 7.90 0.88
C TYR A 34 7.23 8.21 0.24
N GLY A 35 6.22 8.46 1.08
CA GLY A 35 4.85 8.58 0.61
C GLY A 35 3.95 9.30 1.59
N ALA A 36 2.68 9.40 1.21
CA ALA A 36 1.64 9.88 2.09
C ALA A 36 0.30 9.25 1.73
N THR A 37 -0.51 8.99 2.77
CA THR A 37 -1.90 8.57 2.62
C THR A 37 -2.81 9.56 3.32
N VAL A 38 -3.91 9.96 2.67
CA VAL A 38 -5.04 10.58 3.36
C VAL A 38 -6.09 9.51 3.61
N ALA A 39 -6.66 9.48 4.81
CA ALA A 39 -7.78 8.60 5.10
C ALA A 39 -8.84 9.29 5.94
N LEU A 40 -10.08 8.88 5.73
CA LEU A 40 -11.22 9.24 6.56
C LEU A 40 -11.99 7.98 6.95
N GLY A 41 -12.49 7.92 8.16
CA GLY A 41 -13.11 6.72 8.72
C GLY A 41 -13.55 6.93 10.15
N ASN A 42 -14.15 5.90 10.75
CA ASN A 42 -14.66 5.99 12.13
C ASN A 42 -13.74 5.38 13.19
N ASP A 43 -12.50 5.02 12.82
CA ASP A 43 -11.49 4.51 13.75
C ASP A 43 -10.11 5.10 13.43
N LYS A 44 -9.51 5.75 14.42
CA LYS A 44 -8.22 6.43 14.28
C LYS A 44 -7.08 5.45 14.00
N THR A 45 -7.07 4.32 14.70
CA THR A 45 -6.02 3.29 14.57
C THR A 45 -6.07 2.70 13.17
N PHE A 46 -7.26 2.29 12.72
CA PHE A 46 -7.44 1.75 11.38
C PHE A 46 -7.14 2.77 10.28
N ASN A 47 -7.50 4.05 10.47
CA ASN A 47 -7.18 5.08 9.50
C ASN A 47 -5.66 5.25 9.29
N SER A 48 -4.87 5.14 10.35
CA SER A 48 -3.40 5.17 10.27
C SER A 48 -2.76 3.88 9.75
N ASP A 49 -3.51 2.79 9.67
CA ASP A 49 -3.02 1.49 9.22
C ASP A 49 -2.93 1.43 7.68
N ASN A 50 -1.85 1.99 7.14
CA ASN A 50 -1.58 2.11 5.71
C ASN A 50 -0.29 1.38 5.32
N GLY A 51 0.01 1.32 4.02
CA GLY A 51 1.24 0.78 3.47
C GLY A 51 1.16 0.49 1.97
N PHE A 52 2.32 0.47 1.31
CA PHE A 52 2.47 0.31 -0.15
C PHE A 52 3.44 -0.82 -0.50
N GLY A 53 3.36 -1.32 -1.73
CA GLY A 53 4.23 -2.35 -2.25
C GLY A 53 4.26 -3.60 -1.36
N LEU A 54 5.46 -4.00 -0.95
CA LEU A 54 5.66 -5.16 -0.06
C LEU A 54 5.17 -4.94 1.39
N LEU A 55 4.86 -3.70 1.77
CA LEU A 55 4.34 -3.33 3.08
C LEU A 55 2.82 -3.08 3.06
N ALA A 56 2.16 -3.33 1.94
CA ALA A 56 0.70 -3.29 1.86
C ALA A 56 0.06 -4.29 2.84
N ARG A 57 -0.99 -3.85 3.52
CA ARG A 57 -1.68 -4.63 4.58
C ARG A 57 -2.43 -5.88 4.11
N ARG A 58 -2.89 -5.89 2.85
CA ARG A 58 -3.55 -7.05 2.19
C ARG A 58 -4.61 -7.72 3.07
N GLY A 59 -5.56 -6.93 3.58
CA GLY A 59 -6.64 -7.40 4.43
C GLY A 59 -6.37 -7.43 5.94
N LEU A 60 -5.12 -7.29 6.41
CA LEU A 60 -4.84 -7.20 7.83
C LEU A 60 -5.30 -5.86 8.41
N MET A 61 -6.25 -5.88 9.33
CA MET A 61 -6.82 -4.70 9.97
C MET A 61 -6.35 -4.55 11.42
N HIS A 62 -5.77 -3.39 11.76
CA HIS A 62 -5.53 -3.02 13.15
C HIS A 62 -6.62 -2.05 13.64
N SER A 63 -7.52 -2.55 14.48
CA SER A 63 -8.59 -1.75 15.09
C SER A 63 -9.06 -2.35 16.41
N GLN A 64 -9.58 -1.50 17.30
CA GLN A 64 -10.31 -1.90 18.51
C GLN A 64 -11.81 -1.51 18.40
N LYS A 65 -12.26 -1.14 17.20
CA LYS A 65 -13.60 -0.67 16.95
C LYS A 65 -14.57 -1.85 16.81
N GLU A 66 -15.55 -1.90 17.70
CA GLU A 66 -16.67 -2.82 17.59
C GLU A 66 -17.83 -2.22 16.77
N GLY A 67 -18.59 -3.09 16.10
CA GLY A 67 -19.74 -2.74 15.29
C GLY A 67 -19.35 -2.27 13.90
N LEU A 68 -19.94 -1.16 13.44
CA LEU A 68 -19.65 -0.58 12.13
C LEU A 68 -18.20 -0.12 12.07
N ILE A 69 -17.47 -0.52 11.02
CA ILE A 69 -16.16 0.00 10.66
C ILE A 69 -16.16 0.45 9.20
N TYR A 70 -15.62 1.63 8.93
CA TYR A 70 -15.41 2.10 7.57
C TYR A 70 -14.17 2.97 7.47
N LYS A 71 -13.53 2.92 6.30
CA LYS A 71 -12.38 3.74 5.93
C LYS A 71 -12.41 3.98 4.43
N VAL A 72 -12.14 5.20 4.00
CA VAL A 72 -11.82 5.55 2.61
C VAL A 72 -10.45 6.19 2.62
N PHE A 73 -9.57 5.79 1.70
CA PHE A 73 -8.21 6.29 1.64
C PHE A 73 -7.74 6.52 0.20
N ALA A 74 -6.81 7.46 0.06
CA ALA A 74 -6.06 7.69 -1.16
C ALA A 74 -4.62 8.02 -0.77
N GLY A 75 -3.65 7.40 -1.44
CA GLY A 75 -2.25 7.66 -1.14
C GLY A 75 -1.32 7.30 -2.27
N VAL A 76 -0.10 7.80 -2.15
CA VAL A 76 0.99 7.56 -3.10
C VAL A 76 2.29 7.35 -2.34
N GLU A 77 3.09 6.38 -2.79
CA GLU A 77 4.47 6.18 -2.33
C GLU A 77 5.40 6.17 -3.55
N ARG A 78 6.44 6.99 -3.49
CA ARG A 78 7.58 6.91 -4.41
C ARG A 78 8.66 6.06 -3.76
N ARG A 79 9.15 5.05 -4.49
CA ARG A 79 10.25 4.19 -4.07
C ARG A 79 11.45 4.31 -5.00
N GLU A 80 12.62 4.44 -4.39
CA GLU A 80 13.92 4.28 -5.02
C GLU A 80 14.35 2.81 -4.89
N VAL A 81 14.35 2.11 -6.00
CA VAL A 81 14.54 0.66 -6.16
C VAL A 81 15.98 0.39 -6.57
N ASP A 82 16.71 -0.26 -5.67
CA ASP A 82 18.07 -0.75 -5.94
C ASP A 82 18.06 -2.18 -6.46
N LYS A 83 17.07 -2.99 -6.04
CA LYS A 83 16.95 -4.39 -6.46
C LYS A 83 15.51 -4.83 -6.62
N ASN A 84 15.23 -5.51 -7.72
CA ASN A 84 14.03 -6.29 -7.95
C ASN A 84 14.39 -7.55 -8.75
N TYR A 85 14.50 -8.70 -8.07
CA TYR A 85 14.91 -9.96 -8.68
C TYR A 85 13.92 -10.50 -9.71
N THR A 86 12.66 -10.07 -9.69
CA THR A 86 11.69 -10.48 -10.73
C THR A 86 12.01 -9.88 -12.09
N LEU A 87 12.70 -8.73 -12.12
CA LEU A 87 13.11 -8.03 -13.35
C LEU A 87 14.59 -8.29 -13.68
N GLN A 88 15.44 -8.36 -12.67
CA GLN A 88 16.89 -8.57 -12.80
C GLN A 88 17.29 -10.06 -12.78
N GLY A 89 16.34 -10.96 -12.57
CA GLY A 89 16.58 -12.40 -12.59
C GLY A 89 16.82 -12.90 -14.01
N LYS A 90 17.72 -13.88 -14.16
CA LYS A 90 17.95 -14.54 -15.45
C LYS A 90 16.81 -15.51 -15.75
N THR A 91 16.32 -15.45 -16.99
CA THR A 91 15.32 -16.41 -17.48
C THR A 91 15.91 -17.81 -17.57
N LEU A 92 15.08 -18.84 -17.34
CA LEU A 92 15.55 -20.23 -17.29
C LEU A 92 16.12 -20.73 -18.62
N GLN A 93 15.51 -20.34 -19.74
CA GLN A 93 15.86 -20.84 -21.07
C GLN A 93 16.92 -19.98 -21.75
N THR A 94 16.68 -18.67 -21.86
CA THR A 94 17.59 -17.77 -22.59
C THR A 94 18.72 -17.22 -21.72
N LYS A 95 18.68 -17.45 -20.40
CA LYS A 95 19.75 -17.11 -19.43
C LYS A 95 20.16 -15.64 -19.44
N MET A 96 19.26 -14.77 -19.89
CA MET A 96 19.47 -13.33 -19.96
C MET A 96 18.54 -12.60 -19.00
N GLU A 97 18.94 -11.40 -18.61
CA GLU A 97 18.07 -10.39 -18.02
C GLU A 97 17.30 -9.71 -19.17
N THR A 98 15.98 -9.58 -19.03
CA THR A 98 15.11 -9.15 -20.13
C THR A 98 14.94 -7.65 -20.22
N VAL A 99 15.13 -6.93 -19.11
CA VAL A 99 14.79 -5.51 -18.98
C VAL A 99 15.77 -4.75 -18.08
N ASP A 100 15.91 -3.46 -18.36
CA ASP A 100 16.60 -2.50 -17.47
C ASP A 100 15.60 -1.87 -16.49
N ILE A 101 15.84 -2.03 -15.19
CA ILE A 101 14.94 -1.48 -14.16
C ILE A 101 14.92 0.05 -14.16
N ASN A 102 13.76 0.62 -13.85
CA ASN A 102 13.64 2.01 -13.42
C ASN A 102 13.91 2.07 -11.92
N LYS A 103 14.80 2.98 -11.51
CA LYS A 103 15.11 3.16 -10.09
C LYS A 103 13.98 3.86 -9.36
N THR A 104 13.30 4.81 -9.99
CA THR A 104 12.18 5.52 -9.36
C THR A 104 10.86 4.92 -9.83
N VAL A 105 10.05 4.43 -8.88
CA VAL A 105 8.73 3.85 -9.15
C VAL A 105 7.72 4.46 -8.18
N ASP A 106 6.59 4.92 -8.70
CA ASP A 106 5.48 5.45 -7.91
C ASP A 106 4.34 4.41 -7.85
N GLU A 107 3.81 4.18 -6.66
CA GLU A 107 2.62 3.36 -6.42
C GLU A 107 1.49 4.22 -5.87
N TYR A 108 0.35 4.19 -6.54
CA TYR A 108 -0.88 4.88 -6.17
C TYR A 108 -1.89 3.87 -5.67
N ARG A 109 -2.55 4.17 -4.57
CA ARG A 109 -3.61 3.33 -4.00
C ARG A 109 -4.80 4.17 -3.60
N VAL A 110 -5.97 3.81 -4.09
CA VAL A 110 -7.26 4.40 -3.69
C VAL A 110 -8.18 3.28 -3.30
N GLY A 111 -8.74 3.31 -2.09
CA GLY A 111 -9.52 2.20 -1.61
C GLY A 111 -10.52 2.56 -0.53
N ALA A 112 -11.37 1.59 -0.23
CA ALA A 112 -12.35 1.68 0.82
C ALA A 112 -12.54 0.33 1.52
N THR A 113 -12.87 0.41 2.80
CA THR A 113 -13.27 -0.73 3.63
C THR A 113 -14.61 -0.40 4.27
N VAL A 114 -15.52 -1.38 4.29
CA VAL A 114 -16.79 -1.31 5.02
C VAL A 114 -17.06 -2.65 5.68
N GLY A 115 -17.49 -2.62 6.93
CA GLY A 115 -17.76 -3.82 7.70
C GLY A 115 -18.62 -3.60 8.91
N TYR A 116 -19.14 -4.69 9.44
CA TYR A 116 -19.77 -4.74 10.75
C TYR A 116 -19.29 -5.99 11.46
N SER A 117 -18.89 -5.89 12.73
CA SER A 117 -18.31 -7.02 13.46
C SER A 117 -19.15 -8.30 13.31
N PRO A 118 -18.54 -9.44 12.91
CA PRO A 118 -17.11 -9.68 12.84
C PRO A 118 -16.49 -9.62 11.42
N VAL A 119 -17.15 -9.01 10.41
CA VAL A 119 -16.68 -9.09 9.00
C VAL A 119 -16.60 -7.73 8.32
N ALA A 120 -15.50 -7.49 7.59
CA ALA A 120 -15.28 -6.32 6.76
C ALA A 120 -14.81 -6.69 5.36
N PHE A 121 -15.20 -5.89 4.37
CA PHE A 121 -14.84 -6.03 2.97
C PHE A 121 -14.02 -4.82 2.55
N SER A 122 -12.88 -5.06 1.91
CA SER A 122 -12.01 -4.00 1.40
C SER A 122 -11.81 -4.13 -0.10
N LEU A 123 -11.77 -3.00 -0.79
CA LEU A 123 -11.37 -2.90 -2.18
C LEU A 123 -10.31 -1.80 -2.31
N SER A 124 -9.24 -2.08 -3.04
CA SER A 124 -8.21 -1.10 -3.36
C SER A 124 -7.89 -1.15 -4.84
N LEU A 125 -8.00 0.01 -5.48
CA LEU A 125 -7.64 0.30 -6.86
C LEU A 125 -6.20 0.84 -6.86
N ASN A 126 -5.30 0.11 -7.51
CA ASN A 126 -3.88 0.39 -7.44
C ASN A 126 -3.31 0.66 -8.84
N LYS A 127 -2.31 1.52 -8.92
CA LYS A 127 -1.51 1.76 -10.12
C LYS A 127 -0.03 1.83 -9.74
N VAL A 128 0.82 1.18 -10.50
CA VAL A 128 2.28 1.26 -10.36
C VAL A 128 2.84 1.83 -11.66
N THR A 129 3.70 2.85 -11.56
CA THR A 129 4.37 3.40 -12.74
C THR A 129 5.36 2.39 -13.30
N SER A 130 5.74 2.57 -14.57
CA SER A 130 6.66 1.68 -15.26
C SER A 130 7.91 1.30 -14.41
N GLU A 131 8.07 0.01 -14.11
CA GLU A 131 9.16 -0.52 -13.29
C GLU A 131 10.44 -0.80 -14.09
N PHE A 132 10.41 -0.64 -15.42
CA PHE A 132 11.54 -0.85 -16.31
C PHE A 132 11.44 0.04 -17.56
N ARG A 133 12.59 0.37 -18.17
CA ARG A 133 12.69 1.43 -19.20
C ARG A 133 11.74 1.29 -20.40
N THR A 134 11.52 0.07 -20.86
CA THR A 134 10.66 -0.24 -22.01
C THR A 134 9.22 -0.59 -21.63
N GLY A 135 8.88 -0.52 -20.34
CA GLY A 135 7.56 -0.83 -19.81
C GLY A 135 6.60 0.35 -19.80
N GLY A 136 5.34 0.07 -19.48
CA GLY A 136 4.31 1.08 -19.20
C GLY A 136 3.77 0.96 -17.79
N ASP A 137 3.04 2.00 -17.35
CA ASP A 137 2.25 1.95 -16.12
C ASP A 137 1.24 0.80 -16.17
N TYR A 138 0.99 0.16 -15.03
CA TYR A 138 -0.02 -0.89 -14.91
C TYR A 138 -0.94 -0.67 -13.71
N SER A 139 -2.19 -1.08 -13.85
CA SER A 139 -3.22 -0.96 -12.82
C SER A 139 -3.75 -2.34 -12.42
N TYR A 140 -4.08 -2.52 -11.15
CA TYR A 140 -4.63 -3.76 -10.61
C TYR A 140 -5.51 -3.47 -9.40
N ILE A 141 -6.29 -4.48 -8.98
CA ILE A 141 -7.13 -4.40 -7.79
C ILE A 141 -6.76 -5.51 -6.80
N ASN A 142 -6.99 -5.25 -5.52
CA ASN A 142 -7.11 -6.30 -4.51
C ASN A 142 -8.44 -6.15 -3.77
N GLY A 143 -9.11 -7.28 -3.55
CA GLY A 143 -10.31 -7.38 -2.73
C GLY A 143 -10.03 -8.28 -1.55
N ASP A 144 -10.34 -7.82 -0.34
CA ASP A 144 -10.06 -8.53 0.89
C ASP A 144 -11.36 -8.76 1.68
N ILE A 145 -11.50 -9.96 2.25
CA ILE A 145 -12.53 -10.29 3.25
C ILE A 145 -11.79 -10.49 4.57
N THR A 146 -12.06 -9.63 5.55
CA THR A 146 -11.38 -9.62 6.83
C THR A 146 -12.36 -9.96 7.94
N PHE A 147 -12.07 -11.03 8.67
CA PHE A 147 -12.72 -11.31 9.93
C PHE A 147 -11.99 -10.57 11.05
N PHE A 148 -12.69 -9.74 11.82
CA PHE A 148 -12.14 -8.96 12.92
C PHE A 148 -12.99 -9.17 14.18
N PHE A 149 -12.32 -9.47 15.30
CA PHE A 149 -12.92 -9.89 16.56
C PHE A 149 -12.07 -9.41 17.73
#